data_AF-A0A9D6ZTW0-F1
#
_entry.id   AF-A0A9D6ZTW0-F1
#
_cell.length_a   1.000
_cell.length_b   1.000
_cell.length_c   1.000
_cell.angle_alpha   90.00
_cell.angle_beta   90.00
_cell.angle_gamma   90.00
#
_symmetry.space_group_name_H-M   'P 1'
#
loop_
_entity.id
_entity.type
_entity.pdbx_description
1 polymer ?
#
loop_
_entity_poly.entity_id
_entity_poly.type
_entity_poly.pdbx_seq_one_letter_code
_entity_poly.pdbx_strand_id
1 'polypeptide(L)'
;MPFTPLHFGPGAALHSVAPARVSFLAFCAANILVDVEPLYYMLTEQYPIHRFFHTYVGVSIVIVLTVALFVVLPHPARLPNVFGWKDLRPGQIALGALLGGFSHIVLDSVMHEDIRPLAPFSAANVLYQRVSIDTLHVLCLAAGAVGLFVLGVRRISGAATTHPRS
;
A
#
# COMPACT_ATOMS: atom_id res chain seq x y z
N MET A 1 0.90 4.75 -16.16
CA MET A 1 0.66 3.34 -15.79
C MET A 1 2.02 2.66 -15.63
N PRO A 2 2.27 1.81 -14.61
CA PRO A 2 1.30 0.93 -13.98
C PRO A 2 0.59 1.58 -12.80
N PHE A 3 -0.68 1.20 -12.65
CA PHE A 3 -1.45 1.41 -11.44
C PHE A 3 -0.83 0.67 -10.25
N THR A 4 -1.37 0.91 -9.05
CA THR A 4 -1.26 0.20 -7.76
C THR A 4 -0.55 -1.16 -7.68
N PRO A 5 -0.72 -2.16 -8.57
CA PRO A 5 -0.12 -3.49 -8.37
C PRO A 5 1.38 -3.54 -8.06
N LEU A 6 2.21 -2.69 -8.65
CA LEU A 6 3.66 -2.67 -8.34
C LEU A 6 3.96 -2.12 -6.94
N HIS A 7 3.14 -1.20 -6.44
CA HIS A 7 3.27 -0.64 -5.10
C HIS A 7 3.06 -1.68 -4.00
N PHE A 8 2.38 -2.80 -4.30
CA PHE A 8 2.18 -3.89 -3.35
C PHE A 8 3.46 -4.69 -3.06
N GLY A 9 4.49 -4.61 -3.92
CA GLY A 9 5.77 -5.29 -3.72
C GLY A 9 6.45 -4.90 -2.40
N PRO A 10 6.73 -3.60 -2.16
CA PRO A 10 7.18 -3.09 -0.86
C PRO A 10 6.27 -3.48 0.30
N GLY A 11 4.94 -3.48 0.10
CA GLY A 11 3.98 -3.93 1.10
C GLY A 11 4.17 -5.39 1.50
N ALA A 12 4.41 -6.27 0.54
CA ALA A 12 4.67 -7.69 0.78
C ALA A 12 5.97 -7.90 1.57
N ALA A 13 7.03 -7.17 1.23
CA ALA A 13 8.31 -7.20 1.96
C ALA A 13 8.15 -6.67 3.40
N LEU A 14 7.45 -5.56 3.60
CA LEU A 14 7.21 -4.99 4.93
C LEU A 14 6.38 -5.94 5.81
N HIS A 15 5.32 -6.53 5.23
CA HIS A 15 4.51 -7.52 5.91
C HIS A 15 5.30 -8.80 6.22
N SER A 16 6.17 -9.28 5.33
CA SER A 16 6.92 -10.52 5.56
C SER A 16 7.90 -10.41 6.73
N VAL A 17 8.49 -9.23 6.94
CA VAL A 17 9.37 -8.94 8.08
C VAL A 17 8.57 -8.85 9.37
N ALA A 18 7.44 -8.12 9.37
CA ALA A 18 6.65 -7.85 10.57
C ALA A 18 5.15 -8.19 10.43
N PRO A 19 4.77 -9.47 10.18
CA PRO A 19 3.39 -9.85 9.85
C PRO A 19 2.42 -9.66 11.02
N ALA A 20 2.92 -9.72 12.25
CA ALA A 20 2.13 -9.45 13.46
C ALA A 20 1.86 -7.95 13.70
N ARG A 21 2.54 -7.05 12.95
CA ARG A 21 2.48 -5.59 13.14
C ARG A 21 1.97 -4.83 11.92
N VAL A 22 2.22 -5.30 10.71
CA VAL A 22 1.84 -4.59 9.47
C VAL A 22 0.70 -5.34 8.79
N SER A 23 -0.45 -4.71 8.61
CA SER A 23 -1.54 -5.29 7.80
C SER A 23 -1.26 -5.08 6.31
N PHE A 24 -0.98 -6.17 5.59
CA PHE A 24 -0.84 -6.12 4.13
C PHE A 24 -2.15 -5.68 3.45
N LEU A 25 -3.30 -6.06 3.99
CA LEU A 25 -4.60 -5.67 3.43
C LEU A 25 -4.86 -4.17 3.58
N ALA A 26 -4.56 -3.58 4.73
CA ALA A 26 -4.72 -2.15 4.93
C ALA A 26 -3.71 -1.36 4.07
N PHE A 27 -2.51 -1.90 3.87
CA PHE A 27 -1.51 -1.35 2.93
C PHE A 27 -2.07 -1.30 1.50
N CYS A 28 -2.61 -2.43 1.00
CA CYS A 28 -3.19 -2.48 -0.34
C CYS A 28 -4.42 -1.59 -0.47
N ALA A 29 -5.28 -1.56 0.55
CA ALA A 29 -6.48 -0.71 0.55
C ALA A 29 -6.13 0.78 0.48
N ALA A 30 -5.13 1.25 1.24
CA ALA A 30 -4.68 2.63 1.17
C ALA A 30 -4.18 2.99 -0.23
N ASN A 31 -3.35 2.14 -0.83
CA ASN A 31 -2.86 2.31 -2.20
C ASN A 31 -4.01 2.40 -3.22
N ILE A 32 -4.98 1.47 -3.14
CA ILE A 32 -6.15 1.46 -4.03
C ILE A 32 -6.98 2.74 -3.86
N LEU A 33 -7.19 3.19 -2.61
CA LEU A 33 -7.99 4.38 -2.33
C LEU A 33 -7.33 5.66 -2.85
N VAL A 34 -6.00 5.77 -2.81
CA VAL A 34 -5.27 6.89 -3.42
C VAL A 34 -5.50 6.92 -4.94
N ASP A 35 -5.40 5.76 -5.59
CA ASP A 35 -5.56 5.58 -7.04
C ASP A 35 -6.98 5.85 -7.59
N VAL A 36 -7.99 5.99 -6.73
CA VAL A 36 -9.34 6.39 -7.15
C VAL A 36 -9.32 7.77 -7.83
N GLU A 37 -8.47 8.69 -7.36
CA GLU A 37 -8.33 10.03 -7.94
C GLU A 37 -7.86 10.01 -9.41
N PRO A 38 -6.68 9.45 -9.74
CA PRO A 38 -6.21 9.41 -11.12
C PRO A 38 -7.12 8.55 -11.99
N LEU A 39 -7.71 7.47 -11.46
CA LEU A 39 -8.71 6.69 -12.21
C LEU A 39 -9.90 7.56 -12.64
N TYR A 40 -10.47 8.33 -11.72
CA TYR A 40 -11.56 9.25 -12.03
C TYR A 40 -11.17 10.29 -13.09
N TYR A 41 -10.00 10.91 -12.96
CA TYR A 41 -9.56 11.92 -13.92
C TYR A 41 -9.16 11.36 -15.28
N MET A 42 -8.66 10.13 -15.34
CA MET A 42 -8.45 9.42 -16.60
C MET A 42 -9.78 9.11 -17.30
N LEU A 43 -10.79 8.63 -16.56
CA LEU A 43 -12.12 8.33 -17.10
C LEU A 43 -12.87 9.59 -17.56
N THR A 44 -12.51 10.75 -17.03
CA THR A 44 -13.09 12.04 -17.40
C THR A 44 -12.18 12.88 -18.31
N GLU A 45 -11.09 12.28 -18.81
CA GLU A 45 -10.14 12.89 -19.76
C GLU A 45 -9.54 14.23 -19.28
N GLN A 46 -9.28 14.35 -17.98
CA GLN A 46 -8.71 15.56 -17.40
C GLN A 46 -7.23 15.39 -17.03
N TYR A 47 -6.47 16.46 -17.23
CA TYR A 47 -5.08 16.57 -16.79
C TYR A 47 -4.91 17.83 -15.92
N PRO A 48 -4.11 17.80 -14.83
CA PRO A 48 -3.36 16.66 -14.28
C PRO A 48 -4.28 15.59 -13.67
N ILE A 49 -3.82 14.33 -13.66
CA ILE A 49 -4.58 13.20 -13.12
C ILE A 49 -4.28 12.99 -11.63
N HIS A 50 -3.08 13.32 -11.18
CA HIS A 50 -2.70 13.30 -9.78
C HIS A 50 -2.90 14.69 -9.17
N ARG A 51 -3.81 14.81 -8.20
CA ARG A 51 -4.19 16.12 -7.64
C ARG A 51 -4.05 16.14 -6.13
N PHE A 52 -5.16 16.19 -5.41
CA PHE A 52 -5.17 16.42 -3.97
C PHE A 52 -4.74 15.17 -3.19
N PHE A 53 -5.26 13.99 -3.53
CA PHE A 53 -4.91 12.76 -2.81
C PHE A 53 -3.47 12.31 -3.06
N HIS A 54 -2.82 12.82 -4.12
CA HIS A 54 -1.39 12.64 -4.38
C HIS A 54 -0.47 13.67 -3.69
N THR A 55 -0.95 14.32 -2.62
CA THR A 55 -0.17 15.17 -1.72
C THR A 55 0.04 14.48 -0.37
N TYR A 56 1.05 14.88 0.41
CA TYR A 56 1.22 14.34 1.77
C TYR A 56 0.04 14.66 2.70
N VAL A 57 -0.63 15.79 2.48
CA VAL A 57 -1.84 16.17 3.23
C VAL A 57 -3.02 15.29 2.80
N GLY A 58 -3.26 15.15 1.50
CA GLY A 58 -4.36 14.36 0.95
C GLY A 58 -4.23 12.88 1.26
N VAL A 59 -3.03 12.31 1.13
CA VAL A 59 -2.81 10.90 1.49
C VAL A 59 -2.99 10.64 2.98
N SER A 60 -2.68 11.62 3.85
CA SER A 60 -2.94 11.50 5.29
C SER A 60 -4.44 11.35 5.58
N ILE A 61 -5.29 12.03 4.80
CA ILE A 61 -6.76 11.85 4.87
C ILE A 61 -7.13 10.45 4.39
N VAL A 62 -6.58 9.99 3.26
CA VAL A 62 -6.83 8.63 2.74
C VAL A 62 -6.42 7.56 3.75
N ILE A 63 -5.31 7.74 4.47
CA ILE A 63 -4.86 6.85 5.54
C ILE A 63 -5.91 6.79 6.66
N VAL A 64 -6.42 7.93 7.13
CA VAL A 64 -7.47 7.98 8.16
C VAL A 64 -8.74 7.29 7.67
N LEU A 65 -9.16 7.55 6.43
CA LEU A 65 -10.33 6.91 5.82
C LEU A 65 -10.14 5.39 5.70
N THR A 66 -8.93 4.93 5.36
CA THR A 66 -8.60 3.50 5.30
C THR A 66 -8.72 2.86 6.69
N VAL A 67 -8.21 3.51 7.73
CA VAL A 67 -8.33 3.01 9.12
C VAL A 67 -9.80 2.97 9.55
N ALA A 68 -10.55 4.05 9.29
CA ALA A 68 -11.97 4.11 9.60
C ALA A 68 -12.75 3.01 8.86
N LEU A 69 -12.42 2.73 7.60
CA LEU A 69 -13.04 1.66 6.81
C LEU A 69 -12.89 0.29 7.45
N PHE A 70 -11.72 -0.02 8.02
CA PHE A 70 -11.49 -1.33 8.65
C PHE A 70 -11.99 -1.42 10.10
N VAL A 71 -12.10 -0.30 10.81
CA VAL A 71 -12.46 -0.28 12.24
C VAL A 71 -13.93 0.00 12.48
N VAL A 72 -14.54 0.89 11.70
CA VAL A 72 -15.87 1.45 11.95
C VAL A 72 -16.94 0.78 11.09
N LEU A 73 -16.62 0.44 9.83
CA LEU A 73 -17.65 -0.11 8.94
C LEU A 73 -18.01 -1.55 9.36
N PRO A 74 -19.31 -1.85 9.53
CA PRO A 74 -19.74 -3.18 9.94
C PRO A 74 -19.33 -4.19 8.87
N HIS A 75 -18.47 -5.13 9.25
CA HIS A 75 -18.05 -6.21 8.38
C HIS A 75 -19.23 -7.17 8.20
N PRO A 76 -19.72 -7.40 6.96
CA PRO A 76 -20.79 -8.35 6.75
C PRO A 76 -20.36 -9.72 7.28
N ALA A 77 -21.16 -10.28 8.20
CA ALA A 77 -20.89 -11.59 8.80
C ALA A 77 -20.67 -12.67 7.74
N ARG A 78 -21.34 -12.52 6.58
CA ARG A 78 -21.30 -13.44 5.42
C ARG A 78 -20.03 -13.35 4.58
N LEU A 79 -19.22 -12.31 4.71
CA LEU A 79 -17.99 -12.24 3.94
C LEU A 79 -16.94 -13.21 4.53
N PRO A 80 -16.35 -14.09 3.71
CA PRO A 80 -15.41 -15.08 4.19
C PRO A 80 -14.12 -14.41 4.68
N ASN A 81 -13.58 -14.90 5.79
CA ASN A 81 -12.36 -14.38 6.39
C ASN A 81 -11.09 -15.03 5.81
N VAL A 82 -11.04 -15.22 4.48
CA VAL A 82 -9.96 -15.99 3.81
C VAL A 82 -8.58 -15.37 4.05
N PHE A 83 -8.53 -14.05 4.22
CA PHE A 83 -7.30 -13.29 4.44
C PHE A 83 -7.12 -12.81 5.89
N GLY A 84 -7.90 -13.32 6.85
CA GLY A 84 -7.78 -12.91 8.27
C GLY A 84 -8.10 -11.43 8.53
N TRP A 85 -8.81 -10.78 7.61
CA TRP A 85 -9.12 -9.35 7.65
C TRP A 85 -10.01 -8.95 8.83
N LYS A 86 -10.81 -9.88 9.36
CA LYS A 86 -11.63 -9.67 10.56
C LYS A 86 -10.84 -9.72 11.87
N ASP A 87 -9.64 -10.27 11.86
CA ASP A 87 -8.80 -10.46 13.06
C ASP A 87 -7.72 -9.38 13.22
N LEU A 88 -7.75 -8.37 12.34
CA LEU A 88 -6.75 -7.31 12.31
C LEU A 88 -6.94 -6.34 13.47
N ARG A 89 -5.88 -6.12 14.25
CA ARG A 89 -5.88 -5.10 15.30
C ARG A 89 -5.81 -3.70 14.70
N PRO A 90 -6.43 -2.67 15.31
CA PRO A 90 -6.37 -1.29 14.83
C PRO A 90 -4.95 -0.78 14.60
N GLY A 91 -3.99 -1.14 15.46
CA GLY A 91 -2.58 -0.78 15.26
C GLY A 91 -1.95 -1.40 14.02
N GLN A 92 -2.34 -2.63 13.63
CA GLN A 92 -1.85 -3.27 12.41
C GLN A 92 -2.42 -2.60 11.16
N ILE A 93 -3.70 -2.24 11.23
CA ILE A 93 -4.40 -1.51 10.16
C ILE A 93 -3.76 -0.14 9.98
N ALA A 94 -3.59 0.63 11.07
CA ALA A 94 -2.98 1.96 11.04
C ALA A 94 -1.57 1.93 10.46
N LEU A 95 -0.72 1.01 10.93
CA LEU A 95 0.65 0.90 10.41
C LEU A 95 0.66 0.45 8.94
N GLY A 96 -0.20 -0.49 8.55
CA GLY A 96 -0.36 -0.92 7.15
C GLY A 96 -0.79 0.23 6.25
N ALA A 97 -1.82 0.98 6.64
CA ALA A 97 -2.33 2.13 5.89
C ALA A 97 -1.29 3.25 5.77
N LEU A 98 -0.61 3.60 6.87
CA LEU A 98 0.47 4.60 6.89
C LEU A 98 1.58 4.23 5.90
N LEU A 99 2.09 3.01 5.97
CA LEU A 99 3.13 2.52 5.07
C LEU A 99 2.62 2.48 3.63
N GLY A 100 1.38 2.06 3.41
CA GLY A 100 0.74 2.01 2.09
C GLY A 100 0.64 3.38 1.44
N GLY A 101 -0.03 4.32 2.10
CA GLY A 101 -0.25 5.66 1.56
C GLY A 101 1.06 6.42 1.32
N PHE A 102 1.97 6.46 2.30
CA PHE A 102 3.21 7.23 2.11
C PHE A 102 4.16 6.59 1.11
N SER A 103 4.28 5.26 1.07
CA SER A 103 5.10 4.61 0.04
C SER A 103 4.52 4.83 -1.36
N HIS A 104 3.18 4.86 -1.49
CA HIS A 104 2.50 5.22 -2.72
C HIS A 104 2.97 6.59 -3.24
N ILE A 105 2.81 7.66 -2.45
CA ILE A 105 3.23 9.01 -2.86
C ILE A 105 4.73 9.06 -3.20
N VAL A 106 5.59 8.38 -2.43
CA VAL A 106 7.03 8.38 -2.69
C VAL A 106 7.37 7.74 -4.03
N LEU A 107 6.79 6.57 -4.33
CA LEU A 107 7.04 5.83 -5.57
C LEU A 107 6.47 6.60 -6.77
N ASP A 108 5.26 7.09 -6.65
CA ASP A 108 4.60 7.89 -7.68
C ASP A 108 5.32 9.22 -7.94
N SER A 109 5.89 9.84 -6.90
CA SER A 109 6.73 11.05 -7.06
C SER A 109 7.96 10.80 -7.92
N VAL A 110 8.48 9.57 -7.99
CA VAL A 110 9.59 9.23 -8.90
C VAL A 110 9.09 9.10 -10.35
N MET A 111 7.90 8.53 -10.53
CA MET A 111 7.34 8.14 -11.83
C MET A 111 6.62 9.26 -12.58
N HIS A 112 5.92 10.13 -11.85
CA HIS A 112 4.91 11.03 -12.42
C HIS A 112 5.31 12.50 -12.31
N GLU A 113 5.26 13.21 -13.44
CA GLU A 113 5.65 14.62 -13.55
C GLU A 113 4.62 15.56 -12.90
N ASP A 114 3.34 15.18 -12.99
CA ASP A 114 2.20 15.98 -12.57
C ASP A 114 1.95 15.93 -11.06
N ILE A 115 2.69 15.09 -10.34
CA ILE A 115 2.61 15.01 -8.88
C ILE A 115 3.26 16.21 -8.20
N ARG A 116 2.61 16.68 -7.15
CA ARG A 116 2.98 17.85 -6.35
C ARG A 116 2.93 17.48 -4.85
N PRO A 117 3.89 16.71 -4.32
CA PRO A 117 3.74 16.05 -3.02
C PRO A 117 3.55 17.02 -1.84
N LEU A 118 4.16 18.20 -1.95
CA LEU A 118 4.17 19.25 -0.92
C LEU A 118 3.10 20.33 -1.14
N ALA A 119 2.17 20.15 -2.08
CA ALA A 119 1.08 21.12 -2.27
C ALA A 119 0.20 21.22 -1.01
N PRO A 120 -0.35 22.41 -0.67
CA PRO A 120 -0.26 23.68 -1.42
C PRO A 120 1.00 24.50 -1.13
N PHE A 121 1.92 24.01 -0.30
CA PHE A 121 3.11 24.76 0.13
C PHE A 121 4.18 24.85 -0.96
N SER A 122 4.27 23.84 -1.83
CA SER A 122 5.19 23.83 -2.96
C SER A 122 4.67 22.99 -4.12
N ALA A 123 4.94 23.46 -5.33
CA ALA A 123 4.69 22.72 -6.57
C ALA A 123 5.89 21.85 -7.01
N ALA A 124 6.96 21.78 -6.21
CA ALA A 124 8.14 21.00 -6.58
C ALA A 124 7.91 19.50 -6.35
N ASN A 125 8.34 18.69 -7.32
CA ASN A 125 8.56 17.26 -7.13
C ASN A 125 10.07 16.97 -7.25
N VAL A 126 10.75 16.84 -6.12
CA VAL A 126 12.21 16.66 -6.06
C VAL A 126 12.68 15.25 -6.41
N LEU A 127 11.75 14.28 -6.38
CA LEU A 127 12.02 12.87 -6.63
C LEU A 127 11.81 12.47 -8.10
N TYR A 128 11.16 13.33 -8.89
CA TYR A 128 10.86 13.06 -10.29
C TYR A 128 12.12 12.68 -11.06
N GLN A 129 12.10 11.49 -11.68
CA GLN A 129 13.20 10.92 -12.47
C GLN A 129 14.56 10.84 -11.77
N ARG A 130 14.60 10.83 -10.43
CA ARG A 130 15.85 10.56 -9.68
C ARG A 130 16.34 9.11 -9.83
N VAL A 131 15.42 8.20 -10.13
CA VAL A 131 15.65 6.80 -10.45
C VAL A 131 14.89 6.49 -11.74
N SER A 132 15.45 5.66 -12.63
CA SER A 132 14.74 5.25 -13.84
C SER A 132 13.48 4.45 -13.50
N ILE A 133 12.45 4.58 -14.33
CA ILE A 133 11.18 3.85 -14.15
C ILE A 133 11.43 2.34 -14.17
N ASP A 134 12.30 1.85 -15.05
CA ASP A 134 12.64 0.43 -15.13
C ASP A 134 13.31 -0.06 -13.83
N THR A 135 14.25 0.71 -13.29
CA THR A 135 14.89 0.39 -12.00
C THR A 135 13.84 0.36 -10.88
N LEU A 136 12.93 1.33 -10.85
CA LEU A 136 11.87 1.38 -9.84
C LEU A 136 10.95 0.14 -9.92
N HIS A 137 10.53 -0.24 -11.13
CA HIS A 137 9.72 -1.43 -11.35
C HIS A 137 10.44 -2.70 -10.89
N VAL A 138 11.73 -2.85 -11.23
CA VAL A 138 12.55 -3.99 -10.78
C VAL A 138 12.65 -4.02 -9.26
N LEU A 139 12.84 -2.88 -8.59
CA LEU A 139 12.89 -2.81 -7.13
C LEU A 139 11.56 -3.24 -6.49
N CYS A 140 10.43 -2.78 -7.03
CA CYS A 140 9.11 -3.20 -6.59
C CYS A 140 8.87 -4.71 -6.77
N LEU A 141 9.21 -5.26 -7.94
CA LEU A 141 9.09 -6.69 -8.22
C LEU A 141 10.00 -7.53 -7.32
N ALA A 142 11.24 -7.10 -7.13
CA ALA A 142 12.20 -7.76 -6.24
C ALA A 142 11.72 -7.74 -4.78
N ALA A 143 11.18 -6.61 -4.30
CA ALA A 143 10.58 -6.52 -2.97
C ALA A 143 9.41 -7.51 -2.81
N GLY A 144 8.54 -7.59 -3.81
CA GLY A 144 7.44 -8.55 -3.83
C GLY A 144 7.94 -10.01 -3.77
N ALA A 145 8.93 -10.36 -4.60
CA ALA A 145 9.51 -11.70 -4.64
C ALA A 145 10.19 -12.08 -3.30
N VAL A 146 10.97 -11.17 -2.72
CA VAL A 146 11.59 -11.35 -1.39
C VAL A 146 10.51 -11.52 -0.31
N GLY A 147 9.46 -10.70 -0.33
CA GLY A 147 8.37 -10.79 0.63
C GLY A 147 7.67 -12.16 0.58
N LEU A 148 7.35 -12.64 -0.62
CA LEU A 148 6.75 -13.96 -0.82
C LEU A 148 7.69 -15.09 -0.38
N PHE A 149 8.97 -15.01 -0.71
CA PHE A 149 9.97 -15.99 -0.29
C PHE A 149 10.05 -16.10 1.24
N VAL A 150 10.18 -14.97 1.93
CA VAL A 150 10.25 -14.93 3.41
C VAL A 150 8.97 -15.49 4.03
N LEU A 151 7.80 -15.13 3.52
CA LEU A 151 6.53 -15.69 4.00
C LEU A 151 6.44 -17.20 3.78
N GLY A 152 6.92 -17.69 2.62
CA GLY A 152 6.99 -19.11 2.30
C GLY A 152 7.86 -19.88 3.29
N VAL A 153 9.09 -19.41 3.53
CA VAL A 153 10.00 -20.02 4.52
C VAL A 153 9.36 -20.05 5.91
N ARG A 154 8.74 -18.94 6.35
CA ARG A 154 8.07 -18.87 7.66
C ARG A 154 6.92 -19.85 7.81
N ARG A 155 6.11 -20.03 6.75
CA ARG A 155 5.00 -21.01 6.77
C ARG A 155 5.52 -22.44 6.89
N ILE A 156 6.58 -22.78 6.17
CA ILE A 156 7.19 -24.11 6.23
C ILE A 156 7.78 -24.36 7.62
N SER A 157 8.55 -23.41 8.17
CA SER A 157 9.16 -23.55 9.49
C SER A 157 8.13 -23.56 10.63
N GLY A 158 7.03 -22.81 10.50
CA GLY A 158 5.94 -22.83 11.48
C GLY A 158 5.16 -24.15 11.48
N ALA A 159 4.92 -24.72 10.30
CA ALA A 159 4.29 -26.04 10.17
C ALA A 159 5.16 -27.17 10.76
N ALA A 160 6.49 -27.05 10.71
CA ALA A 160 7.40 -28.03 11.28
C ALA A 160 7.40 -28.06 12.82
N THR A 161 6.92 -27.00 13.50
CA THR A 161 6.90 -26.92 14.97
C THR A 161 5.63 -27.47 15.63
N THR A 162 4.58 -27.76 14.86
CA THR A 162 3.33 -28.35 15.38
C THR A 162 3.31 -29.86 15.19
N HIS A 163 4.20 -30.58 15.89
CA HIS A 163 4.00 -32.02 16.11
C HIS A 163 3.15 -32.20 17.37
N PRO A 164 2.03 -32.96 17.33
CA PRO A 164 1.17 -33.12 18.50
C PRO A 164 1.90 -33.95 19.55
N ARG A 165 2.08 -33.39 20.75
CA ARG A 165 2.39 -34.19 21.93
C ARG A 165 1.09 -34.93 22.29
N SER A 166 1.17 -36.25 22.17
CA SER A 166 0.20 -37.25 22.62
C SER A 166 -0.11 -37.13 24.10
#